data_AF-A0A9X1Z978-F1
#
_entry.id   AF-A0A9X1Z978-F1
#
_cell.length_a   1.000
_cell.length_b   1.000
_cell.length_c   1.000
_cell.angle_alpha   90.00
_cell.angle_beta   90.00
_cell.angle_gamma   90.00
#
_symmetry.space_group_name_H-M   'P 1'
#
loop_
_entity.id
_entity.type
_entity.pdbx_description
1 polymer ?
#
loop_
_entity_poly.entity_id
_entity_poly.type
_entity_poly.pdbx_seq_one_letter_code
_entity_poly.pdbx_strand_id
1 'polypeptide(L)'
;MNFIRLVILSLCVGIAYFALSIAAIGQSAAGNVFWWFNISGYPTITHLAQNFVGIGLVAFFPAFVIKSYEPGKQWLAMTVVVLATIFLHGNLQYMPWDPMGIVRFIFSTLLSGDIGATVMFFYITLLPVLWLLILKRAARV
;
A
#
# COMPACT_ATOMS: atom_id res chain seq x y z
N MET A 1 6.17 -22.71 -4.80
CA MET A 1 4.74 -23.09 -4.69
C MET A 1 4.08 -23.20 -6.07
N ASN A 2 2.97 -23.94 -6.21
CA ASN A 2 2.18 -23.98 -7.46
C ASN A 2 1.60 -22.59 -7.79
N PHE A 3 1.44 -22.28 -9.08
CA PHE A 3 1.01 -20.95 -9.55
C PHE A 3 -0.30 -20.47 -8.91
N ILE A 4 -1.31 -21.33 -8.83
CA ILE A 4 -2.62 -21.02 -8.21
C ILE A 4 -2.46 -20.66 -6.73
N ARG A 5 -1.68 -21.45 -5.99
CA ARG A 5 -1.43 -21.18 -4.56
C ARG A 5 -0.69 -19.85 -4.35
N LEU A 6 0.23 -19.50 -5.26
CA LEU A 6 0.93 -18.21 -5.24
C LEU A 6 -0.02 -17.04 -5.44
N VAL A 7 -0.93 -17.14 -6.42
CA VAL A 7 -1.94 -16.11 -6.65
C VAL A 7 -2.84 -15.96 -5.43
N ILE A 8 -3.34 -17.06 -4.86
CA ILE A 8 -4.21 -17.03 -3.67
C ILE A 8 -3.50 -16.40 -2.46
N LEU A 9 -2.26 -16.82 -2.16
CA LEU A 9 -1.50 -16.24 -1.06
C LEU A 9 -1.30 -14.73 -1.27
N SER A 10 -0.93 -14.32 -2.49
CA SER A 10 -0.70 -12.92 -2.83
C SER A 10 -1.99 -12.10 -2.73
N LEU A 11 -3.15 -12.66 -3.09
CA LEU A 11 -4.45 -12.02 -2.89
C LEU A 11 -4.75 -11.83 -1.40
N CYS A 12 -4.54 -12.84 -0.56
CA CYS A 12 -4.73 -12.73 0.88
C CYS A 12 -3.83 -11.64 1.49
N VAL A 13 -2.55 -11.60 1.07
CA VAL A 13 -1.61 -10.56 1.49
C VAL A 13 -2.06 -9.18 0.99
N GLY A 14 -2.59 -9.07 -0.24
CA GLY A 14 -3.13 -7.83 -0.80
C GLY A 14 -4.35 -7.31 -0.04
N ILE A 15 -5.25 -8.18 0.40
CA ILE A 15 -6.41 -7.82 1.24
C ILE A 15 -5.95 -7.35 2.61
N ALA A 16 -4.99 -8.05 3.23
CA ALA A 16 -4.43 -7.64 4.52
C ALA A 16 -3.73 -6.28 4.41
N TYR A 17 -2.93 -6.09 3.35
CA TYR A 17 -2.25 -4.82 3.08
C TYR A 17 -3.25 -3.69 2.85
N PHE A 18 -4.34 -3.93 2.11
CA PHE A 18 -5.45 -2.98 1.94
C PHE A 18 -6.10 -2.58 3.26
N ALA A 19 -6.45 -3.53 4.12
CA ALA A 19 -7.09 -3.24 5.40
C ALA A 19 -6.18 -2.42 6.32
N LEU A 20 -4.90 -2.79 6.37
CA LEU A 20 -3.90 -2.08 7.16
C LEU A 20 -3.60 -0.68 6.60
N SER A 21 -3.59 -0.49 5.28
CA SER A 21 -3.34 0.82 4.68
C SER A 21 -4.51 1.77 4.94
N ILE A 22 -5.76 1.31 4.88
CA ILE A 22 -6.91 2.11 5.30
C ILE A 22 -6.79 2.49 6.78
N ALA A 23 -6.41 1.55 7.65
CA ALA A 23 -6.23 1.84 9.06
C ALA A 23 -5.13 2.90 9.28
N ALA A 24 -4.00 2.79 8.56
CA ALA A 24 -2.93 3.77 8.62
C ALA A 24 -3.36 5.16 8.15
N ILE A 25 -4.12 5.25 7.05
CA ILE A 25 -4.70 6.50 6.55
C ILE A 25 -5.66 7.10 7.58
N GLY A 26 -6.54 6.29 8.17
CA GLY A 26 -7.47 6.72 9.20
C GLY A 26 -6.78 7.25 10.45
N GLN A 27 -5.70 6.59 10.91
CA GLN A 27 -4.91 7.04 12.06
C GLN A 27 -4.13 8.34 11.76
N SER A 28 -3.63 8.50 10.53
CA SER A 28 -3.01 9.75 10.06
C SER A 28 -4.03 10.89 10.01
N ALA A 29 -5.22 10.63 9.46
CA ALA A 29 -6.30 11.62 9.39
C ALA A 29 -6.81 12.04 10.78
N ALA A 30 -6.77 11.13 11.75
CA ALA A 30 -7.09 11.41 13.16
C ALA A 30 -5.98 12.19 13.90
N GLY A 31 -4.81 12.42 13.28
CA GLY A 31 -3.67 13.08 13.91
C GLY A 31 -2.97 12.24 14.99
N ASN A 32 -3.29 10.95 15.11
CA ASN A 32 -2.76 10.05 16.14
C ASN A 32 -1.34 9.55 15.81
N VAL A 33 -1.00 9.50 14.53
CA VAL A 33 0.33 9.11 14.06
C VAL A 33 1.24 10.33 14.19
N PHE A 34 2.26 10.29 15.04
CA PHE A 34 3.21 11.40 15.23
C PHE A 34 2.56 12.77 15.59
N TRP A 35 1.70 12.80 16.61
CA TRP A 35 1.15 14.04 17.19
C TRP A 35 2.20 15.11 17.56
N TRP A 36 3.46 14.73 17.73
CA TRP A 36 4.62 15.58 18.03
C TRP A 36 5.03 16.44 16.82
N PHE A 37 4.69 16.02 15.60
CA PHE A 37 4.99 16.72 14.35
C PHE A 37 3.84 17.63 13.88
N ASN A 38 2.89 17.97 14.76
CA ASN A 38 1.78 18.86 14.42
C ASN A 38 2.25 20.33 14.31
N ILE A 39 3.01 20.62 13.26
CA ILE A 39 3.46 21.96 12.91
C ILE A 39 2.25 22.71 12.34
N SER A 40 1.66 23.57 13.15
CA SER A 40 0.46 24.36 12.82
C SER A 40 0.58 25.20 11.54
N GLY A 41 1.81 25.48 11.09
CA GLY A 41 2.08 26.23 9.86
C GLY A 41 1.93 25.45 8.55
N TYR A 42 1.99 24.10 8.56
CA TYR A 42 1.98 23.28 7.32
C TYR A 42 1.20 21.97 7.45
N PRO A 43 -0.13 22.02 7.65
CA PRO A 43 -0.97 20.85 7.94
C PRO A 43 -0.98 19.79 6.83
N THR A 44 -0.80 20.19 5.56
CA THR A 44 -0.76 19.25 4.43
C THR A 44 0.52 18.41 4.43
N ILE A 45 1.67 19.03 4.73
CA ILE A 45 2.97 18.36 4.73
C ILE A 45 3.05 17.38 5.91
N THR A 46 2.54 17.78 7.07
CA THR A 46 2.52 16.92 8.26
C THR A 46 1.64 15.69 8.02
N HIS A 47 0.45 15.86 7.43
CA HIS A 47 -0.43 14.75 7.07
C HIS A 47 0.19 13.82 6.01
N LEU A 48 0.89 14.36 5.01
CA LEU A 48 1.59 13.55 4.00
C LEU A 48 2.75 12.75 4.62
N ALA A 49 3.49 13.33 5.56
CA ALA A 49 4.57 12.65 6.26
C ALA A 49 4.04 11.52 7.16
N GLN A 50 2.95 11.77 7.88
CA GLN A 50 2.29 10.76 8.70
C GLN A 50 1.79 9.57 7.86
N ASN A 51 1.18 9.84 6.70
CA ASN A 51 0.79 8.81 5.74
C ASN A 51 1.99 8.03 5.19
N PHE A 52 3.09 8.71 4.85
CA PHE A 52 4.31 8.05 4.38
C PHE A 52 4.83 7.04 5.40
N VAL A 53 4.90 7.42 6.68
CA VAL A 53 5.37 6.51 7.73
C VAL A 53 4.36 5.42 8.02
N GLY A 54 3.07 5.76 8.19
CA GLY A 54 2.02 4.79 8.48
C GLY A 54 1.90 3.72 7.39
N ILE A 55 1.76 4.14 6.13
CA ILE A 55 1.70 3.22 4.99
C ILE A 55 3.04 2.55 4.78
N GLY A 56 4.16 3.25 5.00
CA GLY A 56 5.49 2.67 4.92
C GLY A 56 5.67 1.49 5.88
N LEU A 57 5.27 1.64 7.14
CA LEU A 57 5.31 0.55 8.11
C LEU A 57 4.40 -0.61 7.71
N VAL A 58 3.20 -0.31 7.22
CA VAL A 58 2.27 -1.34 6.75
C VAL A 58 2.77 -2.05 5.49
N ALA A 59 3.42 -1.34 4.58
CA ALA A 59 3.99 -1.86 3.34
C ALA A 59 5.18 -2.79 3.56
N PHE A 60 5.79 -2.77 4.75
CA PHE A 60 6.78 -3.78 5.16
C PHE A 60 6.18 -5.18 5.20
N PHE A 61 4.92 -5.33 5.65
CA PHE A 61 4.26 -6.62 5.80
C PHE A 61 4.23 -7.43 4.49
N PRO A 62 3.65 -6.94 3.38
CA PRO A 62 3.63 -7.69 2.13
C PRO A 62 5.05 -7.98 1.61
N ALA A 63 5.99 -7.04 1.75
CA ALA A 63 7.37 -7.24 1.33
C ALA A 63 8.09 -8.35 2.10
N PHE A 64 7.93 -8.39 3.43
CA PHE A 64 8.51 -9.40 4.29
C PHE A 64 7.91 -10.79 4.02
N VAL A 65 6.58 -10.89 3.94
CA VAL A 65 5.88 -12.15 3.67
C VAL A 65 6.29 -12.70 2.30
N ILE A 66 6.24 -11.88 1.24
CA ILE A 66 6.58 -12.33 -0.11
C ILE A 66 8.05 -12.79 -0.19
N LYS A 67 8.98 -12.04 0.39
CA LYS A 67 10.39 -12.42 0.39
C LYS A 67 10.62 -13.75 1.13
N SER A 68 9.91 -13.97 2.23
CA SER A 68 10.10 -15.16 3.07
C SER A 68 9.50 -16.42 2.44
N TYR A 69 8.33 -16.32 1.82
CA TYR A 69 7.62 -17.49 1.30
C TYR A 69 7.90 -17.78 -0.18
N GLU A 70 8.20 -16.77 -1.01
CA GLU A 70 8.36 -16.93 -2.47
C GLU A 70 9.55 -16.14 -3.06
N PRO A 71 10.80 -16.42 -2.64
CA PRO A 71 11.98 -15.71 -3.15
C PRO A 71 12.22 -15.92 -4.65
N GLY A 72 11.69 -16.98 -5.27
CA GLY A 72 11.83 -17.21 -6.71
C GLY A 72 10.88 -16.38 -7.60
N LYS A 73 9.69 -16.04 -7.09
CA LYS A 73 8.61 -15.38 -7.85
C LYS A 73 8.07 -14.11 -7.18
N GLN A 74 8.88 -13.52 -6.31
CA GLN A 74 8.56 -12.35 -5.51
C GLN A 74 8.04 -11.14 -6.32
N TRP A 75 8.52 -10.91 -7.54
CA TRP A 75 8.00 -9.83 -8.39
C TRP A 75 6.57 -10.08 -8.86
N LEU A 76 6.26 -11.31 -9.29
CA LEU A 76 4.91 -11.70 -9.67
C LEU A 76 3.96 -11.58 -8.47
N ALA A 77 4.36 -12.09 -7.31
CA ALA A 77 3.57 -12.03 -6.09
C ALA A 77 3.31 -10.57 -5.66
N MET A 78 4.34 -9.72 -5.72
CA MET A 78 4.20 -8.30 -5.39
C MET A 78 3.28 -7.56 -6.35
N THR A 79 3.35 -7.84 -7.65
CA THR A 79 2.42 -7.27 -8.63
C THR A 79 0.98 -7.66 -8.32
N VAL A 80 0.72 -8.93 -7.95
CA VAL A 80 -0.62 -9.38 -7.55
C VAL A 80 -1.10 -8.66 -6.29
N VAL A 81 -0.23 -8.50 -5.28
CA VAL A 81 -0.54 -7.74 -4.05
C VAL A 81 -0.93 -6.30 -4.41
N VAL A 82 -0.11 -5.59 -5.18
CA VAL A 82 -0.35 -4.19 -5.54
C VAL A 82 -1.64 -4.05 -6.36
N LEU A 83 -1.87 -4.90 -7.35
CA LEU A 83 -3.08 -4.86 -8.17
C LEU A 83 -4.34 -5.13 -7.33
N ALA A 84 -4.30 -6.13 -6.45
CA ALA A 84 -5.41 -6.43 -5.55
C ALA A 84 -5.70 -5.26 -4.60
N THR A 85 -4.66 -4.63 -4.06
CA THR A 85 -4.80 -3.50 -3.15
C THR A 85 -5.34 -2.25 -3.86
N ILE A 86 -4.87 -1.94 -5.07
CA ILE A 86 -5.41 -0.85 -5.91
C ILE A 86 -6.89 -1.09 -6.20
N PHE A 87 -7.23 -2.31 -6.60
CA PHE A 87 -8.58 -2.71 -6.93
C PHE A 87 -9.53 -2.51 -5.73
N LEU A 88 -9.13 -2.92 -4.53
CA LEU A 88 -9.92 -2.76 -3.31
C LEU A 88 -10.04 -1.29 -2.88
N HIS A 89 -8.97 -0.48 -2.97
CA HIS A 89 -9.06 0.96 -2.67
C HIS A 89 -9.99 1.70 -3.62
N GLY A 90 -10.00 1.36 -4.91
CA GLY A 90 -10.94 1.98 -5.85
C GLY A 90 -12.40 1.61 -5.63
N ASN A 91 -12.65 0.55 -4.85
CA ASN A 91 -13.97 0.08 -4.46
C ASN A 91 -14.32 0.36 -3.00
N LEU A 92 -13.60 1.26 -2.32
CA LEU A 92 -13.78 1.52 -0.89
C LEU A 92 -15.21 1.98 -0.54
N GLN A 93 -15.87 2.70 -1.45
CA GLN A 93 -17.26 3.15 -1.32
C GLN A 93 -18.25 2.37 -2.22
N TYR A 94 -17.78 1.28 -2.85
CA TYR A 94 -18.53 0.48 -3.81
C TYR A 94 -18.50 -1.00 -3.41
N MET A 95 -19.02 -1.86 -4.27
CA MET A 95 -18.92 -3.30 -4.06
C MET A 95 -17.42 -3.72 -4.13
N PRO A 96 -16.87 -4.43 -3.12
CA PRO A 96 -15.43 -4.71 -3.01
C PRO A 96 -14.80 -5.40 -4.22
N TRP A 97 -15.60 -6.13 -5.00
CA TRP A 97 -15.16 -6.90 -6.16
C TRP A 97 -15.69 -6.38 -7.51
N ASP A 98 -16.06 -5.10 -7.59
CA ASP A 98 -16.43 -4.47 -8.85
C ASP A 98 -15.21 -4.34 -9.79
N PRO A 99 -15.24 -4.89 -11.02
CA PRO A 99 -14.14 -4.83 -11.98
C PRO A 99 -13.66 -3.39 -12.28
N MET A 100 -14.51 -2.39 -12.08
CA MET A 100 -14.17 -0.99 -12.28
C MET A 100 -13.23 -0.40 -11.21
N GLY A 101 -12.94 -1.15 -10.12
CA GLY A 101 -12.14 -0.66 -8.99
C GLY A 101 -10.78 -0.10 -9.39
N ILE A 102 -10.01 -0.79 -10.25
CA ILE A 102 -8.70 -0.29 -10.68
C ILE A 102 -8.82 1.04 -11.42
N VAL A 103 -9.80 1.15 -12.33
CA VAL A 103 -10.04 2.36 -13.12
C VAL A 103 -10.42 3.51 -12.19
N ARG A 104 -11.35 3.27 -11.26
CA ARG A 104 -11.76 4.27 -10.26
C ARG A 104 -10.57 4.75 -9.44
N PHE A 105 -9.73 3.84 -8.94
CA PHE A 105 -8.56 4.22 -8.17
C PHE A 105 -7.61 5.11 -8.98
N ILE A 106 -7.26 4.72 -10.21
CA ILE A 106 -6.36 5.52 -11.05
C ILE A 106 -6.97 6.90 -11.34
N PHE A 107 -8.23 6.97 -11.73
CA PHE A 107 -8.86 8.25 -12.04
C PHE A 107 -9.02 9.15 -10.80
N SER A 108 -9.47 8.61 -9.67
CA SER A 108 -9.74 9.41 -8.47
C SER A 108 -8.48 9.83 -7.72
N THR A 109 -7.38 9.08 -7.85
CA THR A 109 -6.13 9.37 -7.12
C THR A 109 -5.05 9.99 -8.00
N LEU A 110 -4.77 9.43 -9.18
CA LEU A 110 -3.65 9.84 -10.01
C LEU A 110 -4.00 10.93 -11.02
N LEU A 111 -5.17 10.83 -11.67
CA LEU A 111 -5.52 11.72 -12.79
C LEU A 111 -6.34 12.94 -12.35
N SER A 112 -7.28 12.75 -11.42
CA SER A 112 -8.21 13.78 -10.96
C SER A 112 -8.07 14.07 -9.46
N GLY A 113 -7.12 13.41 -8.78
CA GLY A 113 -6.87 13.61 -7.36
C GLY A 113 -6.10 14.90 -7.08
N ASP A 114 -6.23 15.40 -5.85
CA ASP A 114 -5.34 16.46 -5.36
C ASP A 114 -3.92 15.92 -5.11
N ILE A 115 -3.01 16.79 -4.67
CA ILE A 115 -1.62 16.40 -4.36
C ILE A 115 -1.60 15.29 -3.31
N GLY A 116 -2.49 15.33 -2.32
CA GLY A 116 -2.59 14.31 -1.29
C GLY A 116 -2.95 12.93 -1.86
N ALA A 117 -3.99 12.88 -2.69
CA ALA A 117 -4.45 11.67 -3.35
C ALA A 117 -3.41 11.10 -4.33
N THR A 118 -2.73 11.97 -5.09
CA THR A 118 -1.66 11.58 -6.02
C THR A 118 -0.48 10.96 -5.26
N VAL A 119 -0.08 11.58 -4.15
CA VAL A 119 1.00 11.05 -3.31
C VAL A 119 0.60 9.72 -2.66
N MET A 120 -0.65 9.60 -2.21
CA MET A 120 -1.23 8.37 -1.68
C MET A 120 -1.19 7.21 -2.69
N PHE A 121 -1.45 7.49 -3.96
CA PHE A 121 -1.30 6.50 -5.04
C PHE A 121 0.12 5.92 -5.06
N PHE A 122 1.14 6.78 -5.03
CA PHE A 122 2.54 6.33 -5.03
C PHE A 122 2.92 5.60 -3.74
N TYR A 123 2.41 6.02 -2.59
CA TYR A 123 2.70 5.33 -1.32
C TYR A 123 2.15 3.92 -1.31
N ILE A 124 0.89 3.73 -1.69
CA ILE A 124 0.24 2.41 -1.71
C ILE A 124 0.96 1.47 -2.69
N THR A 125 1.39 1.98 -3.85
CA THR A 125 1.92 1.15 -4.94
C THR A 125 3.43 0.92 -4.88
N LEU A 126 4.22 1.92 -4.47
CA LEU A 126 5.69 1.86 -4.53
C LEU A 126 6.35 1.45 -3.21
N LEU A 127 5.77 1.76 -2.04
CA LEU A 127 6.39 1.43 -0.75
C LEU A 127 6.60 -0.07 -0.55
N PRO A 128 5.67 -0.97 -0.94
CA PRO A 128 5.90 -2.42 -0.84
C PRO A 128 7.09 -2.88 -1.71
N VAL A 129 7.25 -2.26 -2.88
CA VAL A 129 8.35 -2.54 -3.81
C VAL A 129 9.68 -2.06 -3.23
N LEU A 130 9.70 -0.86 -2.66
CA LEU A 130 10.89 -0.30 -2.00
C LEU A 130 11.34 -1.18 -0.82
N TRP A 131 10.41 -1.62 0.02
CA TRP A 131 10.72 -2.56 1.10
C TRP A 131 11.27 -3.89 0.60
N LEU A 132 10.69 -4.43 -0.49
CA LEU A 132 11.19 -5.67 -1.08
C LEU A 132 12.63 -5.52 -1.58
N LEU A 133 12.98 -4.38 -2.17
CA LEU A 133 14.34 -4.05 -2.59
C LEU A 133 15.30 -3.92 -1.40
N ILE A 134 14.89 -3.20 -0.35
CA ILE A 134 15.67 -3.03 0.89
C ILE A 134 15.95 -4.40 1.51
N LEU A 135 14.90 -5.22 1.67
CA LEU A 135 15.03 -6.55 2.24
C LEU A 135 15.92 -7.45 1.38
N LYS A 136 15.82 -7.41 0.05
CA LYS A 136 16.72 -8.16 -0.85
C LYS A 136 18.18 -7.76 -0.66
N ARG A 137 18.46 -6.47 -0.49
CA ARG A 137 19.81 -5.98 -0.23
C ARG A 137 20.32 -6.42 1.15
N ALA A 138 19.47 -6.33 2.18
CA ALA A 138 19.83 -6.72 3.54
C ALA A 138 20.17 -8.21 3.70
N ALA A 139 19.56 -9.11 2.91
CA ALA A 139 19.87 -10.54 2.96
C ALA A 139 21.05 -10.99 2.09
N ARG A 140 21.74 -10.05 1.41
CA ARG A 140 23.00 -10.34 0.71
C ARG A 140 24.24 -10.04 1.55
N VAL A 141 24.05 -9.44 2.73
CA VAL A 141 25.07 -9.27 3.78
C VAL A 141 24.96 -10.46 4.71
#